data_AF-A0A2T3G5E6-F1
#
_entry.id   AF-A0A2T3G5E6-F1
#
_cell.length_a   1.000
_cell.length_b   1.000
_cell.length_c   1.000
_cell.angle_alpha   90.00
_cell.angle_beta   90.00
_cell.angle_gamma   90.00
#
_symmetry.space_group_name_H-M   'P 1'
#
loop_
_entity.id
_entity.type
_entity.pdbx_description
1 polymer ?
#
loop_
_entity_poly.entity_id
_entity_poly.type
_entity_poly.pdbx_seq_one_letter_code
_entity_poly.pdbx_strand_id
1 'polypeptide(L)'
;MEIVVIDGQGGGIGKNIIQVLKEKHPEYTIIGVGTNSMATTQLKKGGADIIATGENAVVYNVKHASIVVGPIGVAFANSMYGEITPAMAKAIGESEARKYFIPVSKCSAQVVGVASKSISEYIDDLVVMIEKLEK
;
A
#
# COMPACT_ATOMS: atom_id res chain seq x y z
N MET A 1 7.99 -9.71 10.53
CA MET A 1 7.82 -8.25 10.35
C MET A 1 6.36 -7.92 10.06
N GLU A 2 5.85 -6.77 10.49
CA GLU A 2 4.48 -6.32 10.17
C GLU A 2 4.50 -5.26 9.06
N ILE A 3 3.67 -5.46 8.03
CA ILE A 3 3.56 -4.57 6.86
C ILE A 3 2.10 -4.18 6.66
N VAL A 4 1.84 -2.87 6.59
CA VAL A 4 0.52 -2.35 6.22
C VAL A 4 0.48 -2.11 4.71
N VAL A 5 -0.44 -2.80 4.02
CA VAL A 5 -0.70 -2.62 2.58
C VAL A 5 -2.00 -1.84 2.43
N ILE A 6 -1.92 -0.65 1.83
CA ILE A 6 -3.08 0.20 1.56
C ILE A 6 -3.39 0.14 0.07
N ASP A 7 -4.65 -0.03 -0.29
CA ASP A 7 -5.10 0.13 -1.67
C ASP A 7 -6.52 0.73 -1.71
N GLY A 8 -6.84 1.37 -2.81
CA GLY A 8 -8.17 1.88 -3.09
C GLY A 8 -8.71 1.32 -4.38
N GLN A 9 -9.04 2.19 -5.34
CA GLN A 9 -9.74 1.84 -6.58
C GLN A 9 -9.36 0.48 -7.18
N GLY A 10 -10.27 -0.49 -7.05
CA GLY A 10 -10.12 -1.84 -7.60
C GLY A 10 -9.25 -2.81 -6.79
N GLY A 11 -8.39 -2.35 -5.87
CA GLY A 11 -7.59 -3.20 -4.97
C GLY A 11 -6.54 -4.10 -5.64
N GLY A 12 -6.26 -3.91 -6.93
CA GLY A 12 -5.45 -4.83 -7.73
C GLY A 12 -3.96 -4.75 -7.42
N ILE A 13 -3.43 -3.57 -7.12
CA ILE A 13 -1.99 -3.38 -6.88
C ILE A 13 -1.62 -3.94 -5.51
N GLY A 14 -2.38 -3.57 -4.49
CA GLY A 14 -2.24 -4.08 -3.14
C GLY A 14 -2.39 -5.60 -3.09
N LYS A 15 -3.37 -6.17 -3.82
CA LYS A 15 -3.49 -7.64 -3.94
C LYS A 15 -2.19 -8.27 -4.46
N ASN A 16 -1.64 -7.75 -5.55
CA ASN A 16 -0.42 -8.31 -6.15
C ASN A 16 0.79 -8.15 -5.22
N ILE A 17 0.93 -7.00 -4.54
CA ILE A 17 1.97 -6.79 -3.52
C ILE A 17 1.88 -7.88 -2.45
N ILE A 18 0.68 -8.14 -1.92
CA ILE A 18 0.46 -9.12 -0.86
C ILE A 18 0.83 -10.53 -1.35
N GLN A 19 0.42 -10.90 -2.57
CA GLN A 19 0.71 -12.22 -3.12
C GLN A 19 2.22 -12.47 -3.21
N VAL A 20 2.97 -11.52 -3.77
CA VAL A 20 4.44 -11.65 -3.89
C VAL A 20 5.11 -11.66 -2.52
N LEU A 21 4.67 -10.81 -1.58
CA LEU A 21 5.20 -10.83 -0.21
C LEU A 21 4.92 -12.14 0.50
N LYS A 22 3.71 -12.71 0.39
CA LYS A 22 3.38 -14.01 1.02
C LYS A 22 4.10 -15.19 0.38
N GLU A 23 4.38 -15.12 -0.92
CA GLU A 23 5.15 -16.15 -1.63
C GLU A 23 6.62 -16.15 -1.19
N LYS A 24 7.25 -14.96 -1.09
CA LYS A 24 8.67 -14.83 -0.73
C LYS A 24 8.93 -14.85 0.78
N HIS A 25 8.01 -14.29 1.55
CA HIS A 25 8.12 -14.07 3.01
C HIS A 25 6.82 -14.45 3.73
N PRO A 26 6.49 -15.76 3.79
CA PRO A 26 5.28 -16.23 4.46
C PRO A 26 5.22 -15.85 5.95
N GLU A 27 6.36 -15.60 6.58
CA GLU A 27 6.52 -15.17 7.97
C GLU A 27 6.12 -13.71 8.22
N TYR A 28 5.95 -12.89 7.18
CA TYR A 28 5.47 -11.51 7.34
C TYR A 28 3.99 -11.49 7.69
N THR A 29 3.66 -10.69 8.70
CA THR A 29 2.29 -10.36 9.04
C THR A 29 1.86 -9.17 8.20
N ILE A 30 0.80 -9.36 7.41
CA ILE A 30 0.31 -8.36 6.46
C ILE A 30 -1.07 -7.89 6.89
N ILE A 31 -1.19 -6.60 7.14
CA ILE A 31 -2.45 -5.91 7.38
C ILE A 31 -2.88 -5.23 6.08
N GLY A 32 -3.93 -5.75 5.45
CA GLY A 32 -4.53 -5.16 4.26
C GLY A 32 -5.60 -4.13 4.63
N VAL A 33 -5.38 -2.85 4.30
CA VAL A 33 -6.34 -1.78 4.57
C VAL A 33 -6.90 -1.23 3.25
N GLY A 34 -8.16 -1.54 2.95
CA GLY A 34 -8.83 -0.98 1.79
C GLY A 34 -9.49 0.35 2.11
N THR A 35 -9.45 1.31 1.19
CA THR A 35 -10.22 2.58 1.30
C THR A 35 -11.72 2.33 1.16
N ASN A 36 -12.10 1.27 0.45
CA ASN A 36 -13.47 0.82 0.19
C ASN A 36 -13.55 -0.72 0.33
N SER A 37 -14.78 -1.25 0.39
CA SER A 37 -15.02 -2.70 0.61
C SER A 37 -14.51 -3.60 -0.52
N MET A 38 -14.53 -3.12 -1.77
CA MET A 38 -14.00 -3.87 -2.92
C MET A 38 -12.48 -4.02 -2.83
N ALA A 39 -11.77 -2.95 -2.49
CA ALA A 39 -10.34 -2.94 -2.27
C ALA A 39 -9.97 -3.95 -1.16
N THR A 40 -10.62 -3.84 0.01
CA THR A 40 -10.41 -4.76 1.13
C THR A 40 -10.60 -6.23 0.74
N THR A 41 -11.64 -6.52 -0.05
CA THR A 41 -11.91 -7.88 -0.53
C THR A 41 -10.76 -8.41 -1.40
N GLN A 42 -10.19 -7.56 -2.26
CA GLN A 42 -9.04 -7.95 -3.09
C GLN A 42 -7.78 -8.15 -2.25
N LEU A 43 -7.53 -7.31 -1.25
CA LEU A 43 -6.43 -7.49 -0.31
C LEU A 43 -6.56 -8.84 0.44
N LYS A 44 -7.77 -9.21 0.87
CA LYS A 44 -8.00 -10.52 1.49
C LYS A 44 -7.73 -11.67 0.53
N LYS A 45 -8.19 -11.56 -0.72
CA LYS A 45 -7.89 -12.54 -1.79
C LYS A 45 -6.40 -12.65 -2.12
N GLY A 46 -5.62 -11.61 -1.84
CA GLY A 46 -4.17 -11.63 -1.96
C GLY A 46 -3.46 -12.42 -0.87
N GLY A 47 -4.13 -12.72 0.25
CA GLY A 47 -3.56 -13.46 1.37
C GLY A 47 -3.24 -12.60 2.60
N ALA A 48 -3.82 -11.40 2.73
CA ALA A 48 -3.66 -10.60 3.95
C ALA A 48 -4.11 -11.37 5.20
N ASP A 49 -3.32 -11.31 6.27
CA ASP A 49 -3.64 -11.95 7.54
C ASP A 49 -4.82 -11.23 8.19
N ILE A 50 -4.70 -9.90 8.29
CA ILE A 50 -5.69 -9.00 8.88
C ILE A 50 -6.22 -8.07 7.79
N ILE A 51 -7.52 -7.77 7.84
CA ILE A 51 -8.13 -6.79 6.94
C ILE A 51 -8.92 -5.73 7.70
N ALA A 52 -8.85 -4.50 7.22
CA ALA A 52 -9.63 -3.38 7.71
C ALA A 52 -10.08 -2.48 6.54
N THR A 53 -11.15 -1.70 6.73
CA THR A 53 -11.73 -0.86 5.66
C THR A 53 -12.03 0.55 6.15
N GLY A 54 -11.78 1.54 5.30
CA GLY A 54 -12.24 2.92 5.46
C GLY A 54 -11.23 3.85 6.13
N GLU A 55 -11.64 5.11 6.30
CA GLU A 55 -10.77 6.21 6.75
C GLU A 55 -10.07 5.93 8.08
N ASN A 56 -10.83 5.58 9.11
CA ASN A 56 -10.24 5.35 10.42
C ASN A 56 -9.31 4.12 10.42
N ALA A 57 -9.59 3.11 9.60
CA ALA A 57 -8.69 1.97 9.47
C ALA A 57 -7.33 2.39 8.90
N VAL A 58 -7.32 3.25 7.88
CA VAL A 58 -6.08 3.83 7.36
C VAL A 58 -5.37 4.64 8.43
N VAL A 59 -6.07 5.61 9.03
CA VAL A 59 -5.51 6.54 10.02
C VAL A 59 -4.93 5.83 11.24
N TYR A 60 -5.58 4.77 11.72
CA TYR A 60 -5.11 3.98 12.86
C TYR A 60 -3.89 3.14 12.47
N ASN A 61 -4.01 2.29 11.45
CA ASN A 61 -2.96 1.30 11.15
C ASN A 61 -1.64 1.96 10.73
N VAL A 62 -1.66 3.06 9.98
CA VAL A 62 -0.41 3.73 9.55
C VAL A 62 0.38 4.36 10.70
N LYS A 63 -0.27 4.71 11.81
CA LYS A 63 0.39 5.26 13.00
C LYS A 63 1.13 4.20 13.80
N HIS A 64 0.74 2.94 13.66
CA HIS A 64 1.33 1.82 14.37
C HIS A 64 2.23 0.95 13.48
N ALA A 65 2.21 1.20 12.17
CA ALA A 65 3.01 0.48 11.20
C ALA A 65 4.50 0.87 11.26
N SER A 66 5.38 -0.12 11.10
CA SER A 66 6.78 0.13 10.77
C SER A 66 6.99 0.34 9.27
N ILE A 67 6.17 -0.31 8.43
CA ILE A 67 6.23 -0.22 6.97
C ILE A 67 4.82 -0.02 6.41
N VAL A 68 4.68 0.92 5.48
CA VAL A 68 3.46 1.15 4.70
C VAL A 68 3.78 1.02 3.22
N VAL A 69 2.96 0.25 2.49
CA VAL A 69 3.09 0.07 1.05
C VAL A 69 1.76 0.20 0.32
N GLY A 70 1.80 0.50 -0.97
CA GLY A 70 0.61 0.66 -1.80
C GLY A 70 0.86 1.45 -3.09
N PRO A 71 -0.18 1.73 -3.89
CA PRO A 71 -0.04 2.68 -4.99
C PRO A 71 0.18 4.10 -4.46
N ILE A 72 1.03 4.89 -5.11
CA ILE A 72 1.38 6.24 -4.65
C ILE A 72 0.17 7.19 -4.47
N GLY A 73 -0.93 6.90 -5.17
CA GLY A 73 -2.20 7.63 -5.01
C GLY A 73 -2.68 7.76 -3.56
N VAL A 74 -2.39 6.78 -2.69
CA VAL A 74 -2.82 6.80 -1.28
C VAL A 74 -2.24 7.98 -0.49
N ALA A 75 -1.13 8.56 -0.94
CA ALA A 75 -0.49 9.70 -0.30
C ALA A 75 -1.08 11.06 -0.73
N PHE A 76 -1.96 11.09 -1.73
CA PHE A 76 -2.52 12.33 -2.26
C PHE A 76 -3.98 12.49 -1.85
N ALA A 77 -4.28 13.56 -1.12
CA ALA A 77 -5.64 13.90 -0.73
C ALA A 77 -6.55 14.06 -1.96
N ASN A 78 -7.77 13.56 -1.85
CA ASN A 78 -8.81 13.51 -2.88
C ASN A 78 -8.43 12.73 -4.14
N SER A 79 -7.37 11.90 -4.11
CA SER A 79 -7.08 10.98 -5.20
C SER A 79 -8.16 9.89 -5.30
N MET A 80 -8.13 9.12 -6.40
CA MET A 80 -9.09 8.03 -6.63
C MET A 80 -10.55 8.50 -6.52
N TYR A 81 -10.86 9.63 -7.17
CA TYR A 81 -12.20 10.25 -7.14
C TYR A 81 -12.71 10.60 -5.74
N GLY A 82 -11.80 10.91 -4.80
CA GLY A 82 -12.15 11.29 -3.43
C GLY A 82 -12.17 10.14 -2.42
N GLU A 83 -11.78 8.92 -2.81
CA GLU A 83 -11.63 7.81 -1.84
C GLU A 83 -10.55 8.10 -0.79
N ILE A 84 -9.43 8.71 -1.21
CA ILE A 84 -8.38 9.12 -0.28
C ILE A 84 -8.78 10.45 0.31
N THR A 85 -9.20 10.44 1.57
CA THR A 85 -9.57 11.67 2.25
C THR A 85 -8.32 12.46 2.66
N PRO A 86 -8.44 13.78 2.91
CA PRO A 86 -7.35 14.55 3.48
C PRO A 86 -6.82 13.98 4.81
N ALA A 87 -7.68 13.38 5.63
CA ALA A 87 -7.28 12.75 6.89
C ALA A 87 -6.43 11.49 6.66
N MET A 88 -6.81 10.65 5.69
CA MET A 88 -6.00 9.49 5.29
C MET A 88 -4.62 9.94 4.78
N ALA A 89 -4.58 10.85 3.82
CA ALA A 89 -3.33 11.33 3.22
C ALA A 89 -2.41 11.97 4.26
N LYS A 90 -2.96 12.78 5.17
CA LYS A 90 -2.23 13.35 6.31
C LYS A 90 -1.65 12.28 7.21
N ALA A 91 -2.45 11.31 7.64
CA ALA A 91 -1.98 10.24 8.52
C ALA A 91 -0.92 9.36 7.86
N ILE A 92 -1.08 9.05 6.56
CA ILE A 92 -0.06 8.35 5.78
C ILE A 92 1.21 9.18 5.73
N GLY A 93 1.14 10.46 5.36
CA GLY A 93 2.31 11.33 5.22
C GLY A 93 3.07 11.59 6.52
N GLU A 94 2.35 11.80 7.62
CA GLU A 94 2.92 12.13 8.94
C GLU A 94 3.42 10.90 9.72
N SER A 95 3.11 9.67 9.31
CA SER A 95 3.53 8.49 10.06
C SER A 95 5.05 8.31 10.05
N GLU A 96 5.60 7.71 11.10
CA GLU A 96 7.03 7.37 11.16
C GLU A 96 7.38 6.11 10.34
N ALA A 97 6.37 5.41 9.80
CA ALA A 97 6.56 4.23 8.98
C ALA A 97 7.44 4.51 7.75
N ARG A 98 8.29 3.55 7.39
CA ARG A 98 8.97 3.54 6.09
C ARG A 98 7.94 3.29 4.99
N LYS A 99 7.95 4.10 3.93
CA LYS A 99 6.93 4.08 2.89
C LYS A 99 7.53 3.65 1.56
N TYR A 100 6.96 2.61 0.95
CA TYR A 100 7.33 2.18 -0.39
C TYR A 100 6.10 2.18 -1.28
N PHE A 101 6.08 3.07 -2.28
CA PHE A 101 4.92 3.26 -3.13
C PHE A 101 5.19 2.88 -4.57
N ILE A 102 4.23 2.21 -5.19
CA ILE A 102 4.24 1.91 -6.62
C ILE A 102 3.84 3.18 -7.39
N PRO A 103 4.67 3.71 -8.30
CA PRO A 103 4.47 5.00 -8.95
C PRO A 103 3.47 4.92 -10.10
N VAL A 104 2.23 4.51 -9.83
CA VAL A 104 1.14 4.49 -10.82
C VAL A 104 0.48 5.87 -10.96
N SER A 105 0.55 6.45 -12.16
CA SER A 105 0.13 7.83 -12.45
C SER A 105 -1.37 8.01 -12.74
N LYS A 106 -2.26 7.32 -12.01
CA LYS A 106 -3.72 7.55 -12.12
C LYS A 106 -4.22 8.70 -11.24
N CYS A 107 -3.32 9.57 -10.77
CA CYS A 107 -3.63 10.72 -9.93
C CYS A 107 -3.12 12.02 -10.59
N SER A 108 -3.40 13.18 -9.98
CA SER A 108 -3.00 14.50 -10.49
C SER A 108 -1.48 14.76 -10.42
N ALA A 109 -0.69 13.78 -9.98
CA ALA A 109 0.75 13.90 -9.80
C ALA A 109 1.50 12.86 -10.65
N GLN A 110 2.64 13.29 -11.20
CA GLN A 110 3.60 12.45 -11.91
C GLN A 110 4.95 12.52 -11.21
N VAL A 111 5.56 11.36 -10.97
CA VAL A 111 6.90 11.28 -10.40
C VAL A 111 7.92 11.37 -11.53
N VAL A 112 8.75 12.41 -11.52
CA VAL A 112 9.84 12.60 -12.50
C VAL A 112 11.02 11.69 -12.17
N GLY A 113 11.76 11.24 -13.19
CA GLY A 113 12.96 10.41 -13.01
C GLY A 113 12.71 8.93 -12.73
N VAL A 114 11.47 8.44 -12.85
CA VAL A 114 11.14 7.02 -12.70
C VAL A 114 11.39 6.27 -14.02
N ALA A 115 12.12 5.15 -13.97
CA ALA A 115 12.31 4.27 -15.11
C ALA A 115 11.00 3.59 -15.50
N SER A 116 10.69 3.48 -16.80
CA SER A 116 9.48 2.78 -17.26
C SER A 116 9.59 1.28 -16.98
N LYS A 117 8.79 0.79 -16.02
CA LYS A 117 8.68 -0.62 -15.65
C LYS A 117 7.22 -1.08 -15.64
N SER A 118 7.01 -2.39 -15.81
CA SER A 118 5.72 -3.01 -15.53
C SER A 118 5.38 -2.95 -14.03
N ILE A 119 4.10 -3.12 -13.69
CA ILE A 119 3.67 -3.15 -12.28
C ILE A 119 4.38 -4.28 -11.52
N SER A 120 4.55 -5.45 -12.13
CA SER A 120 5.23 -6.58 -11.49
C SER A 120 6.69 -6.27 -11.17
N GLU A 121 7.42 -5.63 -12.08
CA GLU A 121 8.81 -5.22 -11.85
C GLU A 121 8.94 -4.18 -10.73
N TYR A 122 7.99 -3.24 -10.61
CA TYR A 122 7.98 -2.32 -9.47
C TYR A 122 7.69 -3.04 -8.15
N ILE A 123 6.86 -4.08 -8.16
CA ILE A 123 6.58 -4.88 -6.96
C ILE A 123 7.83 -5.67 -6.56
N ASP A 124 8.58 -6.22 -7.52
CA ASP A 124 9.85 -6.89 -7.25
C ASP A 124 10.89 -5.93 -6.63
N ASP A 125 11.02 -4.71 -7.19
CA ASP A 125 11.88 -3.67 -6.60
C ASP A 125 11.45 -3.34 -5.15
N LEU A 126 10.14 -3.23 -4.91
CA LEU A 126 9.58 -2.95 -3.59
C LEU A 126 9.95 -4.04 -2.59
N VAL A 127 9.84 -5.32 -2.96
CA VAL A 127 10.22 -6.43 -2.06
C VAL A 127 11.71 -6.39 -1.75
N VAL A 128 12.56 -6.18 -2.77
CA VAL A 128 14.02 -6.04 -2.58
C VAL A 128 14.36 -4.87 -1.65
N MET A 129 13.60 -3.77 -1.70
CA MET A 129 13.80 -2.65 -0.76
C MET A 129 13.42 -3.01 0.68
N ILE A 130 12.37 -3.80 0.87
CA ILE A 130 11.93 -4.26 2.19
C ILE A 130 12.96 -5.23 2.79
N GLU A 131 13.45 -6.20 2.02
CA GLU A 131 14.47 -7.18 2.44
C GLU A 131 15.76 -6.51 2.94
N LYS A 132 16.14 -5.36 2.35
CA LYS A 132 17.33 -4.61 2.77
C LYS A 132 17.21 -4.01 4.18
N LEU A 133 16.02 -3.94 4.74
CA LEU A 133 15.81 -3.42 6.10
C LEU A 133 16.09 -4.45 7.20
N GLU A 134 16.19 -5.74 6.84
CA GLU A 134 16.47 -6.83 7.78
C GLU A 134 17.97 -7.02 8.05
N LYS A 135 18.82 -6.35 7.28
CA LYS A 135 20.29 -6.36 7.42
C LYS A 135 20.76 -5.19 8.26
#